data_AF-A0A820UV04-F1
#
_entry.id   AF-A0A820UV04-F1
#
_cell.length_a   1.000
_cell.length_b   1.000
_cell.length_c   1.000
_cell.angle_alpha   90.00
_cell.angle_beta   90.00
_cell.angle_gamma   90.00
#
_symmetry.space_group_name_H-M   'P 1'
#
loop_
_entity.id
_entity.type
_entity.pdbx_description
1 polymer ?
#
loop_
_entity_poly.entity_id
_entity_poly.type
_entity_poly.pdbx_seq_one_letter_code
_entity_poly.pdbx_strand_id
1 'polypeptide(L)'
;MAYNNDAIEYYTSLKSSINEIFDIKLNETKQRFYDIKRDPHIEIINFEAIIEKRPTEIDETSIRVLKYKSPSFIATVSFRFPPIHSNECWKVGFVQACDFMLFHNQYGDLGYSSWEFPQLVLRDASMINDSCGRNFPWYGSKNQVVTIQGPLYRQSEYTISMRDLFVPWIPWDIPTCEGEQSYLTHIYRHQRFYVWLCAMNCTKNELLIIRTIRWTQTIEIDIKPDLNRGMRAKLISNPVPDQPIFLKRNIFIPSCALQEPSANNAQLLIWRPTKGDPIVVVNSKHHDTSTKKYLHLLNNNI
;
A
#
# COMPACT_ATOMS: atom_id res chain seq x y z
N MET A 1 -15.32 34.64 -4.00
CA MET A 1 -15.69 33.49 -4.88
C MET A 1 -14.71 33.40 -6.04
N ALA A 2 -13.45 33.05 -5.75
CA ALA A 2 -12.42 32.77 -6.76
C ALA A 2 -11.20 32.17 -6.04
N TYR A 3 -11.30 30.94 -5.55
CA TYR A 3 -10.14 30.17 -5.10
C TYR A 3 -10.43 28.70 -5.37
N ASN A 4 -9.40 27.97 -5.82
CA ASN A 4 -9.31 26.51 -5.96
C ASN A 4 -9.48 25.88 -7.36
N ASN A 5 -9.13 26.57 -8.44
CA ASN A 5 -8.98 25.93 -9.76
C ASN A 5 -7.59 25.30 -9.96
N ASP A 6 -6.52 25.88 -9.42
CA ASP A 6 -5.14 25.42 -9.73
C ASP A 6 -4.78 24.08 -9.08
N ALA A 7 -5.26 23.80 -7.87
CA ALA A 7 -5.05 22.51 -7.23
C ALA A 7 -5.82 21.40 -7.95
N ILE A 8 -7.09 21.67 -8.32
CA ILE A 8 -7.95 20.72 -9.04
C ILE A 8 -7.42 20.49 -10.47
N GLU A 9 -6.90 21.51 -11.15
CA GLU A 9 -6.24 21.38 -12.46
C GLU A 9 -4.92 20.60 -12.36
N TYR A 10 -4.10 20.82 -11.31
CA TYR A 10 -2.93 19.99 -11.03
C TYR A 10 -3.32 18.51 -10.78
N TYR A 11 -4.38 18.27 -9.99
CA TYR A 11 -4.90 16.92 -9.72
C TYR A 11 -5.47 16.24 -10.96
N THR A 12 -6.10 17.00 -11.88
CA THR A 12 -6.70 16.47 -13.12
C THR A 12 -5.63 16.21 -14.18
N SER A 13 -4.62 17.07 -14.26
CA SER A 13 -3.43 16.95 -15.13
C SER A 13 -2.55 15.74 -14.77
N LEU A 14 -2.36 15.46 -13.47
CA LEU A 14 -1.68 14.23 -13.03
C LEU A 14 -2.48 12.98 -13.41
N LYS A 15 -3.80 13.02 -13.31
CA LYS A 15 -4.69 11.87 -13.53
C LYS A 15 -4.75 11.43 -15.00
N SER A 16 -4.67 12.37 -15.95
CA SER A 16 -4.63 12.07 -17.39
C SER A 16 -3.26 11.57 -17.84
N SER A 17 -2.18 12.24 -17.43
CA SER A 17 -0.80 11.90 -17.81
C SER A 17 -0.33 10.55 -17.26
N ILE A 18 -0.92 10.08 -16.16
CA ILE A 18 -0.60 8.80 -15.54
C ILE A 18 -1.18 7.61 -16.33
N ASN A 19 -2.38 7.72 -16.90
CA ASN A 19 -2.98 6.56 -17.58
C ASN A 19 -2.30 6.20 -18.93
N GLU A 20 -1.66 7.16 -19.61
CA GLU A 20 -1.02 6.92 -20.92
C GLU A 20 0.43 6.41 -20.83
N ILE A 21 1.12 6.56 -19.70
CA ILE A 21 2.56 6.23 -19.57
C ILE A 21 2.79 4.82 -18.98
N PHE A 22 1.81 4.26 -18.26
CA PHE A 22 1.95 2.95 -17.59
C PHE A 22 2.02 1.75 -18.56
N ASP A 23 1.59 1.89 -19.81
CA ASP A 23 1.64 0.81 -20.80
C ASP A 23 3.02 0.63 -21.47
N ILE A 24 3.97 1.58 -21.33
CA ILE A 24 5.15 1.65 -22.21
C ILE A 24 6.47 1.16 -21.58
N LYS A 25 6.61 1.01 -20.24
CA LYS A 25 7.92 0.73 -19.61
C LYS A 25 7.99 -0.49 -18.70
N LEU A 26 7.36 -1.59 -19.11
CA LEU A 26 7.51 -2.91 -18.45
C LEU A 26 8.68 -3.75 -19.00
N ASN A 27 9.55 -3.18 -19.82
CA ASN A 27 10.70 -3.89 -20.39
C ASN A 27 12.02 -3.35 -19.84
N GLU A 28 12.86 -4.32 -19.45
CA GLU A 28 14.30 -4.25 -19.17
C GLU A 28 14.70 -4.01 -17.71
N THR A 29 14.97 -5.10 -16.97
CA THR A 29 16.34 -5.47 -16.54
C THR A 29 16.37 -6.94 -16.12
N LYS A 30 17.37 -7.70 -16.59
CA LYS A 30 17.62 -9.11 -16.24
C LYS A 30 17.98 -9.21 -14.74
N GLN A 31 17.12 -9.82 -13.92
CA GLN A 31 17.39 -10.15 -12.52
C GLN A 31 16.86 -11.57 -12.25
N ARG A 32 17.62 -12.38 -11.48
CA ARG A 32 17.37 -13.81 -11.18
C ARG A 32 15.88 -14.16 -11.22
N PHE A 33 15.43 -14.64 -12.37
CA PHE A 33 14.02 -14.85 -12.64
C PHE A 33 13.57 -16.06 -11.82
N TYR A 34 12.56 -15.88 -10.98
CA TYR A 34 11.68 -16.99 -10.68
C TYR A 34 11.05 -17.40 -12.03
N ASP A 35 11.29 -18.62 -12.49
CA ASP A 35 10.62 -19.11 -13.70
C ASP A 35 9.11 -19.16 -13.41
N ILE A 36 8.35 -18.23 -14.01
CA ILE A 36 6.89 -18.18 -13.87
C ILE A 36 6.30 -19.24 -14.78
N LYS A 37 6.06 -20.42 -14.22
CA LYS A 37 5.37 -21.51 -14.90
C LYS A 37 3.86 -21.38 -14.74
N ARG A 38 3.10 -21.92 -15.70
CA ARG A 38 1.66 -22.18 -15.52
C ARG A 38 1.50 -23.53 -14.81
N ASP A 39 0.56 -23.53 -13.88
CA ASP A 39 0.34 -24.54 -12.83
C ASP A 39 0.12 -25.98 -13.35
N PRO A 40 0.86 -26.98 -12.85
CA PRO A 40 0.38 -28.35 -12.77
C PRO A 40 -0.34 -28.58 -11.42
N HIS A 41 -1.66 -28.40 -11.41
CA HIS A 41 -2.61 -29.02 -10.46
C HIS A 41 -2.92 -28.36 -9.08
N ILE A 42 -2.63 -27.08 -8.79
CA ILE A 42 -3.27 -26.40 -7.63
C ILE A 42 -4.70 -25.97 -8.01
N GLU A 43 -5.68 -26.48 -7.28
CA GLU A 43 -7.10 -26.22 -7.54
C GLU A 43 -7.65 -25.18 -6.56
N ILE A 44 -8.19 -24.08 -7.07
CA ILE A 44 -8.89 -23.10 -6.24
C ILE A 44 -10.33 -23.58 -5.99
N ILE A 45 -10.66 -23.83 -4.73
CA ILE A 45 -12.00 -24.23 -4.30
C ILE A 45 -12.90 -23.00 -4.14
N ASN A 46 -12.40 -21.99 -3.44
CA ASN A 46 -13.08 -20.71 -3.26
C ASN A 46 -12.04 -19.59 -3.16
N PHE A 47 -12.33 -18.43 -3.73
CA PHE A 47 -11.51 -17.23 -3.55
C PHE A 47 -12.40 -15.99 -3.52
N GLU A 48 -12.49 -15.38 -2.35
CA GLU A 48 -13.21 -14.15 -2.12
C GLU A 48 -12.25 -13.01 -1.75
N ALA A 49 -12.52 -11.81 -2.25
CA ALA A 49 -11.85 -10.59 -1.87
C ALA A 49 -12.87 -9.46 -1.76
N ILE A 50 -12.92 -8.80 -0.60
CA ILE A 50 -13.89 -7.76 -0.28
C ILE A 50 -13.22 -6.61 0.47
N ILE A 51 -13.85 -5.43 0.42
CA ILE A 51 -13.63 -4.38 1.42
C ILE A 51 -14.90 -4.29 2.25
N GLU A 52 -14.77 -4.28 3.59
CA GLU A 52 -15.90 -4.17 4.50
C GLU A 52 -16.85 -3.04 4.06
N LYS A 53 -18.16 -3.33 3.97
CA LYS A 53 -19.18 -2.38 3.50
C LYS A 53 -19.64 -1.46 4.65
N ARG A 54 -18.70 -0.70 5.21
CA ARG A 54 -18.94 0.31 6.25
C ARG A 54 -18.16 1.58 5.91
N PRO A 55 -18.57 2.76 6.43
CA PRO A 55 -17.78 3.97 6.28
C PRO A 55 -16.48 3.90 7.07
N THR A 56 -15.55 4.80 6.74
CA THR A 56 -14.40 5.10 7.60
C THR A 56 -14.90 5.70 8.91
N GLU A 57 -14.45 5.14 10.03
CA GLU A 57 -14.76 5.66 11.37
C GLU A 57 -13.78 6.78 11.71
N ILE A 58 -14.30 7.90 12.24
CA ILE A 58 -13.49 9.05 12.67
C ILE A 58 -13.61 9.17 14.20
N ASP A 59 -12.48 9.31 14.87
CA ASP A 59 -12.37 9.45 16.32
C ASP A 59 -11.57 10.73 16.65
N GLU A 60 -12.31 11.72 17.18
CA GLU A 60 -11.77 12.99 17.65
C GLU A 60 -11.55 13.02 19.17
N THR A 61 -11.56 11.90 19.88
CA THR A 61 -11.46 11.90 21.36
C THR A 61 -10.12 12.44 21.87
N SER A 62 -9.05 12.31 21.09
CA SER A 62 -7.72 12.80 21.47
C SER A 62 -7.55 14.30 21.23
N ILE A 63 -6.96 14.98 22.21
CA ILE A 63 -6.55 16.38 22.11
C ILE A 63 -5.38 16.61 21.15
N ARG A 64 -4.60 15.57 20.81
CA ARG A 64 -3.37 15.70 20.00
C ARG A 64 -3.52 15.23 18.57
N VAL A 65 -4.40 14.26 18.33
CA VAL A 65 -4.53 13.62 17.02
C VAL A 65 -5.99 13.37 16.65
N LEU A 66 -6.29 13.47 15.36
CA LEU A 66 -7.44 12.82 14.74
C LEU A 66 -7.06 11.37 14.44
N LYS A 67 -7.88 10.42 14.88
CA LYS A 67 -7.75 9.02 14.47
C LYS A 67 -8.84 8.71 13.48
N TYR A 68 -8.52 7.89 12.49
CA TYR A 68 -9.55 7.27 11.67
C TYR A 68 -9.23 5.81 11.42
N LYS A 69 -10.27 5.02 11.17
CA LYS A 69 -10.15 3.59 10.91
C LYS A 69 -10.89 3.27 9.62
N SER A 70 -10.14 2.85 8.61
CA SER A 70 -10.73 2.44 7.34
C SER A 70 -11.53 1.15 7.49
N PRO A 71 -12.39 0.84 6.51
CA PRO A 71 -12.87 -0.52 6.28
C PRO A 71 -11.69 -1.43 5.95
N SER A 72 -11.75 -2.69 6.39
CA SER A 72 -10.66 -3.64 6.11
C SER A 72 -10.79 -4.20 4.70
N PHE A 73 -9.68 -4.29 3.97
CA PHE A 73 -9.57 -5.20 2.84
C PHE A 73 -9.36 -6.62 3.38
N ILE A 74 -10.11 -7.59 2.87
CA ILE A 74 -10.05 -8.99 3.28
C ILE A 74 -10.00 -9.84 2.02
N ALA A 75 -9.05 -10.77 1.97
CA ALA A 75 -9.00 -11.79 0.94
C ALA A 75 -8.83 -13.16 1.59
N THR A 76 -9.69 -14.11 1.22
CA THR A 76 -9.70 -15.48 1.74
C THR A 76 -9.72 -16.44 0.57
N VAL A 77 -8.83 -17.43 0.59
CA VAL A 77 -8.80 -18.49 -0.42
C VAL A 77 -8.74 -19.85 0.24
N SER A 78 -9.54 -20.76 -0.28
CA SER A 78 -9.47 -22.19 -0.03
C SER A 78 -9.00 -22.88 -1.30
N PHE A 79 -8.00 -23.75 -1.19
CA PHE A 79 -7.41 -24.43 -2.33
C PHE A 79 -6.99 -25.85 -1.98
N ARG A 80 -6.92 -26.70 -3.00
CA ARG A 80 -6.41 -28.07 -2.93
C ARG A 80 -5.03 -28.12 -3.57
N PHE A 81 -4.06 -28.57 -2.80
CA PHE A 81 -2.68 -28.73 -3.24
C PHE A 81 -2.45 -30.17 -3.72
N PRO A 82 -1.73 -30.39 -4.83
CA PRO A 82 -1.47 -31.72 -5.37
C PRO A 82 -0.52 -32.53 -4.47
N PRO A 83 -0.48 -33.86 -4.62
CA PRO A 83 0.53 -34.70 -3.98
C PRO A 83 1.96 -34.22 -4.30
N ILE A 84 2.86 -34.33 -3.32
CA ILE A 84 4.29 -34.01 -3.44
C ILE A 84 5.06 -35.31 -3.26
N HIS A 85 5.67 -35.84 -4.32
CA HIS A 85 6.35 -37.15 -4.23
C HIS A 85 7.79 -37.08 -3.71
N SER A 86 8.39 -35.89 -3.73
CA SER A 86 9.75 -35.60 -3.29
C SER A 86 9.78 -34.85 -1.96
N ASN A 87 10.96 -34.69 -1.36
CA ASN A 87 11.15 -33.88 -0.16
C ASN A 87 11.19 -32.37 -0.49
N GLU A 88 10.21 -31.90 -1.24
CA GLU A 88 10.07 -30.49 -1.61
C GLU A 88 9.33 -29.70 -0.54
N CYS A 89 9.71 -28.45 -0.38
CA CYS A 89 9.01 -27.50 0.48
C CYS A 89 8.31 -26.45 -0.38
N TRP A 90 7.02 -26.25 -0.16
CA TRP A 90 6.22 -25.25 -0.86
C TRP A 90 5.64 -24.23 0.11
N LYS A 91 5.56 -22.97 -0.31
CA LYS A 91 4.82 -21.92 0.39
C LYS A 91 3.73 -21.38 -0.50
N VAL A 92 2.50 -21.37 -0.01
CA VAL A 92 1.36 -20.78 -0.73
C VAL A 92 0.79 -19.65 0.10
N GLY A 93 0.71 -18.45 -0.47
CA GLY A 93 0.40 -17.26 0.31
C GLY A 93 0.12 -16.02 -0.53
N PHE A 94 -0.21 -14.94 0.18
CA PHE A 94 -0.42 -13.62 -0.41
C PHE A 94 0.87 -12.80 -0.47
N VAL A 95 1.11 -12.16 -1.61
CA VAL A 95 2.09 -11.08 -1.79
C VAL A 95 1.29 -9.81 -2.10
N GLN A 96 1.55 -8.71 -1.39
CA GLN A 96 0.94 -7.41 -1.66
C GLN A 96 2.02 -6.38 -1.98
N ALA A 97 1.72 -5.47 -2.90
CA ALA A 97 2.57 -4.31 -3.16
C ALA A 97 1.73 -3.07 -3.49
N CYS A 98 2.23 -1.91 -3.08
CA CYS A 98 1.65 -0.60 -3.38
C CYS A 98 2.29 -0.04 -4.64
N ASP A 99 1.52 0.23 -5.70
CA ASP A 99 2.00 0.83 -6.95
C ASP A 99 1.77 2.35 -7.00
N PHE A 100 0.93 2.88 -6.12
CA PHE A 100 0.64 4.31 -6.04
C PHE A 100 0.23 4.69 -4.62
N MET A 101 0.81 5.80 -4.13
CA MET A 101 0.42 6.41 -2.87
C MET A 101 0.39 7.93 -3.00
N LEU A 102 -0.74 8.49 -2.60
CA LEU A 102 -0.91 9.90 -2.28
C LEU A 102 -1.53 9.96 -0.89
N PHE A 103 -0.84 10.53 0.08
CA PHE A 103 -1.34 10.61 1.44
C PHE A 103 -0.93 11.95 2.06
N HIS A 104 -1.83 12.93 1.96
CA HIS A 104 -1.64 14.32 2.36
C HIS A 104 -2.52 14.68 3.55
N ASN A 105 -1.97 15.49 4.45
CA ASN A 105 -2.72 16.15 5.52
C ASN A 105 -2.45 17.65 5.41
N GLN A 106 -3.48 18.45 5.12
CA GLN A 106 -3.40 19.90 4.97
C GLN A 106 -3.57 20.60 6.31
N TYR A 107 -2.76 21.64 6.56
CA TYR A 107 -2.79 22.43 7.79
C TYR A 107 -3.12 23.90 7.48
N GLY A 108 -4.37 24.16 7.06
CA GLY A 108 -4.81 25.48 6.61
C GLY A 108 -3.93 26.00 5.47
N ASP A 109 -3.57 27.28 5.53
CA ASP A 109 -2.67 27.91 4.56
C ASP A 109 -1.18 27.79 4.93
N LEU A 110 -0.84 27.03 5.98
CA LEU A 110 0.52 26.90 6.50
C LEU A 110 1.34 25.85 5.76
N GLY A 111 0.68 24.88 5.12
CA GLY A 111 1.32 23.82 4.35
C GLY A 111 0.61 22.48 4.51
N TYR A 112 1.30 21.41 4.11
CA TYR A 112 0.80 20.04 4.25
C TYR A 112 1.89 19.06 4.65
N SER A 113 1.51 17.97 5.31
CA SER A 113 2.37 16.81 5.48
C SER A 113 2.02 15.72 4.47
N SER A 114 3.02 14.95 4.04
CA SER A 114 2.81 13.82 3.14
C SER A 114 3.65 12.61 3.51
N TRP A 115 3.00 11.45 3.52
CA TRP A 115 3.71 10.16 3.50
C TRP A 115 4.10 9.84 2.08
N GLU A 116 5.35 9.43 1.88
CA GLU A 116 5.93 9.24 0.55
C GLU A 116 6.86 8.03 0.49
N PHE A 117 6.94 7.42 -0.69
CA PHE A 117 7.93 6.41 -1.04
C PHE A 117 8.94 7.03 -2.01
N PRO A 118 10.19 7.33 -1.58
CA PRO A 118 11.23 7.87 -2.46
C PRO A 118 11.40 7.09 -3.77
N GLN A 119 11.31 5.76 -3.68
CA GLN A 119 11.46 4.83 -4.79
C GLN A 119 10.36 5.02 -5.85
N LEU A 120 9.11 5.28 -5.43
CA LEU A 120 8.01 5.58 -6.36
C LEU A 120 8.11 7.00 -6.92
N VAL A 121 8.44 7.98 -6.07
CA VAL A 121 8.56 9.40 -6.46
C VAL A 121 9.65 9.57 -7.52
N LEU A 122 10.81 8.96 -7.30
CA LEU A 122 11.93 8.98 -8.24
C LEU A 122 11.75 8.00 -9.42
N ARG A 123 10.72 7.17 -9.40
CA ARG A 123 10.44 6.11 -10.39
C ARG A 123 11.57 5.06 -10.50
N ASP A 124 12.34 4.89 -9.42
CA ASP A 124 13.38 3.86 -9.33
C ASP A 124 12.78 2.47 -9.06
N ALA A 125 11.55 2.41 -8.54
CA ALA A 125 10.74 1.20 -8.40
C ALA A 125 9.33 1.41 -8.95
N SER A 126 8.74 0.37 -9.54
CA SER A 126 7.36 0.41 -10.02
C SER A 126 6.33 0.18 -8.90
N MET A 127 6.75 -0.46 -7.81
CA MET A 127 5.91 -0.84 -6.68
C MET A 127 6.75 -0.97 -5.41
N ILE A 128 6.12 -0.89 -4.24
CA ILE A 128 6.74 -1.14 -2.94
C ILE A 128 6.11 -2.36 -2.31
N ASN A 129 6.94 -3.33 -1.91
CA ASN A 129 6.49 -4.53 -1.21
C ASN A 129 5.77 -4.16 0.09
N ASP A 130 4.60 -4.73 0.34
CA ASP A 130 3.82 -4.47 1.55
C ASP A 130 3.79 -5.70 2.47
N SER A 131 4.96 -6.26 2.75
CA SER A 131 5.12 -7.39 3.66
C SER A 131 5.19 -6.95 5.12
N CYS A 132 5.08 -7.94 6.01
CA CYS A 132 5.36 -7.78 7.44
C CYS A 132 6.84 -7.43 7.76
N GLY A 133 7.73 -7.36 6.76
CA GLY A 133 9.14 -6.98 6.91
C GLY A 133 10.04 -8.07 7.53
N ARG A 134 9.52 -9.29 7.75
CA ARG A 134 10.29 -10.42 8.32
C ARG A 134 10.43 -11.60 7.37
N ASN A 135 9.39 -11.88 6.58
CA ASN A 135 9.31 -13.05 5.72
C ASN A 135 8.94 -12.64 4.30
N PHE A 136 9.85 -11.93 3.61
CA PHE A 136 9.64 -11.55 2.22
C PHE A 136 9.42 -12.79 1.33
N PRO A 137 8.56 -12.71 0.30
CA PRO A 137 7.73 -11.56 -0.10
C PRO A 137 6.34 -11.52 0.58
N TRP A 138 6.08 -12.41 1.53
CA TRP A 138 4.74 -12.71 2.03
C TRP A 138 4.17 -11.56 2.86
N TYR A 139 2.89 -11.23 2.61
CA TYR A 139 2.17 -10.19 3.34
C TYR A 139 2.23 -10.42 4.87
N GLY A 140 2.06 -11.67 5.30
CA GLY A 140 2.18 -12.08 6.69
C GLY A 140 2.79 -13.47 6.86
N SER A 141 2.94 -13.91 8.11
CA SER A 141 3.61 -15.16 8.46
C SER A 141 2.70 -16.19 9.13
N LYS A 142 1.43 -15.86 9.35
CA LYS A 142 0.47 -16.72 10.06
C LYS A 142 -0.56 -17.24 9.06
N ASN A 143 -1.77 -16.71 9.10
CA ASN A 143 -2.88 -17.17 8.27
C ASN A 143 -2.76 -16.73 6.81
N GLN A 144 -1.76 -15.90 6.48
CA GLN A 144 -1.56 -15.31 5.15
C GLN A 144 -0.73 -16.19 4.22
N VAL A 145 -0.05 -17.20 4.78
CA VAL A 145 0.83 -18.11 4.07
C VAL A 145 0.82 -19.47 4.76
N VAL A 146 0.77 -20.55 4.00
CA VAL A 146 0.96 -21.91 4.50
C VAL A 146 2.24 -22.48 3.95
N THR A 147 2.97 -23.23 4.78
CA THR A 147 4.11 -24.04 4.35
C THR A 147 3.67 -25.50 4.25
N ILE A 148 3.91 -26.10 3.10
CA ILE A 148 3.51 -27.46 2.74
C ILE A 148 4.79 -28.26 2.53
N GLN A 149 5.02 -29.25 3.38
CA GLN A 149 6.22 -30.07 3.35
C GLN A 149 5.90 -31.43 2.72
N GLY A 150 6.61 -31.77 1.65
CA GLY A 150 6.59 -33.11 1.08
C GLY A 150 7.43 -34.10 1.89
N PRO A 151 7.25 -35.41 1.67
CA PRO A 151 6.31 -35.98 0.71
C PRO A 151 4.85 -35.98 1.22
N LEU A 152 3.91 -35.76 0.30
CA LEU A 152 2.47 -35.87 0.49
C LEU A 152 1.89 -36.79 -0.59
N TYR A 153 1.31 -37.91 -0.20
CA TYR A 153 0.80 -38.92 -1.15
C TYR A 153 -0.66 -38.71 -1.56
N ARG A 154 -1.33 -37.74 -0.93
CA ARG A 154 -2.72 -37.37 -1.20
C ARG A 154 -2.81 -35.87 -1.40
N GLN A 155 -3.86 -35.44 -2.09
CA GLN A 155 -4.23 -34.04 -2.12
C GLN A 155 -4.55 -33.54 -0.70
N SER A 156 -4.24 -32.28 -0.44
CA SER A 156 -4.44 -31.64 0.84
C SER A 156 -5.12 -30.29 0.64
N GLU A 157 -6.08 -29.96 1.48
CA GLU A 157 -6.83 -28.70 1.40
C GLU A 157 -6.34 -27.71 2.45
N TYR A 158 -6.26 -26.45 2.04
CA TYR A 158 -5.81 -25.35 2.88
C TYR A 158 -6.72 -24.14 2.72
N THR A 159 -6.85 -23.36 3.79
CA THR A 159 -7.49 -22.05 3.75
C THR A 159 -6.55 -21.02 4.35
N ILE A 160 -6.30 -19.95 3.61
CA ILE A 160 -5.48 -18.81 4.04
C ILE A 160 -6.29 -17.52 3.87
N SER A 161 -5.98 -16.52 4.71
CA SER A 161 -6.61 -15.21 4.65
C SER A 161 -5.62 -14.09 4.98
N MET A 162 -5.81 -12.96 4.30
CA MET A 162 -5.17 -11.69 4.64
C MET A 162 -6.21 -10.65 4.99
N ARG A 163 -5.80 -9.72 5.86
CA ARG A 163 -6.56 -8.54 6.24
C ARG A 163 -5.62 -7.36 6.25
N ASP A 164 -6.01 -6.29 5.57
CA ASP A 164 -5.31 -5.01 5.59
C ASP A 164 -6.26 -3.92 6.10
N LEU A 165 -5.74 -3.06 6.96
CA LEU A 165 -6.50 -2.07 7.73
C LEU A 165 -5.64 -0.85 8.00
N PHE A 166 -6.17 0.33 7.69
CA PHE A 166 -5.51 1.60 8.00
C PHE A 166 -6.09 2.20 9.28
N VAL A 167 -5.21 2.44 10.26
CA VAL A 167 -5.54 3.10 11.54
C VAL A 167 -4.53 4.22 11.85
N PRO A 168 -4.37 5.23 10.99
CA PRO A 168 -3.38 6.29 11.20
C PRO A 168 -3.85 7.29 12.25
N TRP A 169 -2.86 7.94 12.87
CA TRP A 169 -3.06 8.99 13.87
C TRP A 169 -2.47 10.28 13.29
N ILE A 170 -3.33 11.24 12.96
CA ILE A 170 -2.94 12.48 12.28
C ILE A 170 -2.92 13.60 13.31
N PRO A 171 -1.77 14.28 13.52
CA PRO A 171 -1.72 15.37 14.49
C PRO A 171 -2.62 16.52 14.07
N TRP A 172 -3.29 17.12 15.05
CA TRP A 172 -4.09 18.34 14.84
C TRP A 172 -3.21 19.55 14.51
N ASP A 173 -2.01 19.58 15.09
CA ASP A 173 -0.99 20.62 14.88
C ASP A 173 -0.01 20.20 13.76
N ILE A 174 0.79 21.16 13.30
CA ILE A 174 1.87 20.95 12.34
C ILE A 174 2.82 19.88 12.90
N PRO A 175 3.21 18.85 12.12
CA PRO A 175 4.01 17.73 12.66
C PRO A 175 5.39 18.08 13.21
N THR A 176 5.91 19.28 12.93
CA THR A 176 7.19 19.79 13.46
C THR A 176 7.03 20.69 14.68
N CYS A 177 5.80 20.99 15.09
CA CYS A 177 5.48 21.86 16.22
C CYS A 177 5.05 21.04 17.44
N GLU A 178 5.47 21.48 18.62
CA GLU A 178 5.04 20.90 19.91
C GLU A 178 3.86 21.66 20.53
N GLY A 179 3.12 22.41 19.70
CA GLY A 179 1.97 23.18 20.14
C GLY A 179 0.73 22.31 20.44
N GLU A 180 -0.31 22.97 20.93
CA GLU A 180 -1.64 22.39 21.10
C GLU A 180 -2.66 23.03 20.14
N GLN A 181 -2.19 23.61 19.03
CA GLN A 181 -3.06 24.28 18.08
C GLN A 181 -3.67 23.27 17.09
N SER A 182 -4.85 23.60 16.58
CA SER A 182 -5.55 22.78 15.59
C SER A 182 -5.49 23.48 14.25
N TYR A 183 -4.57 23.04 13.40
CA TYR A 183 -4.39 23.57 12.05
C TYR A 183 -4.84 22.61 10.96
N LEU A 184 -5.00 21.32 11.28
CA LEU A 184 -5.46 20.32 10.33
C LEU A 184 -6.82 20.72 9.73
N THR A 185 -6.88 20.85 8.42
CA THR A 185 -8.08 21.23 7.66
C THR A 185 -8.54 20.19 6.66
N HIS A 186 -7.66 19.30 6.19
CA HIS A 186 -8.03 18.29 5.22
C HIS A 186 -7.12 17.06 5.32
N ILE A 187 -7.69 15.88 5.12
CA ILE A 187 -6.93 14.64 4.93
C ILE A 187 -7.36 14.04 3.61
N TYR A 188 -6.38 13.74 2.76
CA TYR A 188 -6.59 13.01 1.53
C TYR A 188 -5.63 11.82 1.43
N ARG A 189 -6.20 10.62 1.32
CA ARG A 189 -5.46 9.38 1.07
C ARG A 189 -6.02 8.70 -0.16
N HIS A 190 -5.16 8.43 -1.12
CA HIS A 190 -5.45 7.60 -2.28
C HIS A 190 -4.30 6.63 -2.50
N GLN A 191 -4.55 5.34 -2.31
CA GLN A 191 -3.56 4.30 -2.49
C GLN A 191 -4.11 3.16 -3.34
N ARG A 192 -3.24 2.59 -4.16
CA ARG A 192 -3.54 1.44 -5.01
C ARG A 192 -2.59 0.30 -4.70
N PHE A 193 -3.14 -0.90 -4.76
CA PHE A 193 -2.44 -2.12 -4.39
C PHE A 193 -2.72 -3.22 -5.41
N TYR A 194 -1.70 -4.04 -5.62
CA TYR A 194 -1.83 -5.35 -6.23
C TYR A 194 -1.61 -6.42 -5.16
N VAL A 195 -2.43 -7.46 -5.23
CA VAL A 195 -2.30 -8.66 -4.40
C VAL A 195 -2.21 -9.87 -5.31
N TRP A 196 -1.20 -10.69 -5.09
CA TRP A 196 -1.02 -11.96 -5.78
C TRP A 196 -1.20 -13.11 -4.81
N LEU A 197 -1.99 -14.09 -5.21
CA LEU A 197 -1.93 -15.42 -4.64
C LEU A 197 -0.81 -16.19 -5.36
N CYS A 198 0.19 -16.61 -4.61
CA CYS A 198 1.39 -17.25 -5.14
C CYS A 198 1.64 -18.60 -4.51
N ALA A 199 2.24 -19.51 -5.28
CA ALA A 199 2.88 -20.72 -4.77
C ALA A 199 4.38 -20.69 -5.08
N MET A 200 5.23 -20.85 -4.07
CA MET A 200 6.68 -20.84 -4.20
C MET A 200 7.23 -22.22 -3.84
N ASN A 201 7.98 -22.84 -4.76
CA ASN A 201 8.79 -24.00 -4.43
C ASN A 201 10.07 -23.50 -3.76
N CYS A 202 10.19 -23.67 -2.45
CA CYS A 202 11.34 -23.22 -1.67
C CYS A 202 12.60 -24.05 -1.95
N THR A 203 12.46 -25.27 -2.46
CA THR A 203 13.60 -26.14 -2.82
C THR A 203 14.20 -25.73 -4.17
N LYS A 204 13.34 -25.42 -5.15
CA LYS A 204 13.74 -25.08 -6.53
C LYS A 204 13.83 -23.57 -6.79
N ASN A 205 13.36 -22.76 -5.84
CA ASN A 205 13.24 -21.31 -5.98
C ASN A 205 12.42 -20.90 -7.21
N GLU A 206 11.27 -21.56 -7.41
CA GLU A 206 10.31 -21.27 -8.49
C GLU A 206 9.06 -20.60 -7.90
N LEU A 207 8.51 -19.59 -8.58
CA LEU A 207 7.33 -18.84 -8.14
C LEU A 207 6.23 -18.94 -9.19
N LEU A 208 5.06 -19.41 -8.77
CA LEU A 208 3.85 -19.52 -9.56
C LEU A 208 2.86 -18.46 -9.12
N ILE A 209 2.32 -17.71 -10.08
CA ILE A 209 1.26 -16.72 -9.83
C ILE A 209 -0.07 -17.40 -10.17
N ILE A 210 -0.89 -17.63 -9.14
CA ILE A 210 -2.19 -18.30 -9.28
C ILE A 210 -3.27 -17.29 -9.65
N ARG A 211 -3.36 -16.17 -8.93
CA ARG A 211 -4.35 -15.11 -9.18
C ARG A 211 -3.82 -13.73 -8.82
N THR A 212 -4.29 -12.71 -9.52
CA THR A 212 -4.05 -11.30 -9.17
C THR A 212 -5.37 -10.57 -8.85
N ILE A 213 -5.36 -9.82 -7.76
CA ILE A 213 -6.40 -8.87 -7.35
C ILE A 213 -5.79 -7.46 -7.39
N ARG A 214 -6.60 -6.47 -7.78
CA ARG A 214 -6.32 -5.05 -7.60
C ARG A 214 -7.33 -4.44 -6.65
N TRP A 215 -6.88 -3.64 -5.70
CA TRP A 215 -7.78 -2.87 -4.85
C TRP A 215 -7.24 -1.45 -4.64
N THR A 216 -8.11 -0.56 -4.20
CA THR A 216 -7.81 0.86 -4.04
C THR A 216 -8.53 1.37 -2.81
N GLN A 217 -7.85 2.20 -2.04
CA GLN A 217 -8.44 2.89 -0.90
C GLN A 217 -8.37 4.38 -1.15
N THR A 218 -9.54 5.02 -1.14
CA THR A 218 -9.69 6.48 -1.14
C THR A 218 -10.35 6.88 0.17
N ILE A 219 -9.75 7.82 0.88
CA ILE A 219 -10.29 8.42 2.10
C ILE A 219 -10.08 9.92 2.00
N GLU A 220 -11.16 10.67 2.16
CA GLU A 220 -11.13 12.11 2.15
C GLU A 220 -11.95 12.63 3.33
N ILE A 221 -11.33 13.46 4.16
CA ILE A 221 -11.92 14.02 5.37
C ILE A 221 -11.70 15.52 5.33
N ASP A 222 -12.79 16.28 5.45
CA ASP A 222 -12.77 17.73 5.64
C ASP A 222 -12.76 18.01 7.15
N ILE A 223 -11.94 18.97 7.59
CA ILE A 223 -11.78 19.33 9.00
C ILE A 223 -11.96 20.84 9.19
N LYS A 224 -12.83 21.20 10.12
CA LYS A 224 -13.07 22.57 10.56
C LYS A 224 -12.50 22.79 11.96
N PRO A 225 -11.27 23.33 12.09
CA PRO A 225 -10.58 23.40 13.38
C PRO A 225 -11.23 24.34 14.40
N ASP A 226 -12.03 25.30 13.92
CA ASP A 226 -12.80 26.28 14.71
C ASP A 226 -14.00 25.66 15.43
N LEU A 227 -14.47 24.47 15.01
CA LEU A 227 -15.53 23.76 15.69
C LEU A 227 -15.02 23.06 16.96
N ASN A 228 -15.95 22.79 17.88
CA ASN A 228 -15.64 21.97 19.05
C ASN A 228 -15.26 20.55 18.63
N ARG A 229 -14.33 19.96 19.39
CA ARG A 229 -13.87 18.58 19.20
C ARG A 229 -15.06 17.61 19.23
N GLY A 230 -15.10 16.69 18.27
CA GLY A 230 -16.24 15.79 18.00
C GLY A 230 -17.20 16.30 16.92
N MET A 231 -17.00 17.52 16.43
CA MET A 231 -17.77 18.11 15.33
C MET A 231 -16.88 18.68 14.22
N ARG A 232 -15.55 18.51 14.30
CA ARG A 232 -14.61 19.16 13.37
C ARG A 232 -14.56 18.41 12.05
N ALA A 233 -14.54 17.08 12.10
CA ALA A 233 -14.21 16.25 10.96
C ALA A 233 -15.46 15.66 10.29
N LYS A 234 -15.45 15.67 8.96
CA LYS A 234 -16.51 15.09 8.13
C LYS A 234 -15.91 14.22 7.04
N LEU A 235 -16.35 12.96 6.96
CA LEU A 235 -16.00 12.07 5.86
C LEU A 235 -16.65 12.58 4.56
N ILE A 236 -15.83 12.85 3.55
CA ILE A 236 -16.24 13.31 2.21
C ILE A 236 -16.23 12.17 1.21
N SER A 237 -15.21 11.29 1.28
CA SER A 237 -15.12 10.12 0.40
C SER A 237 -16.33 9.20 0.53
N ASN A 238 -16.62 8.42 -0.52
CA ASN A 238 -17.74 7.50 -0.54
C ASN A 238 -17.75 6.59 0.71
N PRO A 239 -18.83 6.58 1.52
CA PRO A 239 -18.93 5.72 2.70
C PRO A 239 -19.00 4.23 2.35
N VAL A 240 -19.25 3.88 1.09
CA VAL A 240 -19.18 2.51 0.58
C VAL A 240 -17.93 2.40 -0.32
N PRO A 241 -16.88 1.69 0.11
CA PRO A 241 -15.66 1.56 -0.68
C PRO A 241 -15.86 0.77 -1.97
N ASP A 242 -15.10 1.15 -3.00
CA ASP A 242 -14.98 0.36 -4.24
C ASP A 242 -14.47 -1.04 -3.93
N GLN A 243 -15.16 -2.06 -4.42
CA GLN A 243 -14.80 -3.43 -4.13
C GLN A 243 -13.56 -3.89 -4.95
N PRO A 244 -12.76 -4.83 -4.42
CA PRO A 244 -11.59 -5.34 -5.11
C PRO A 244 -11.95 -5.98 -6.46
N ILE A 245 -11.03 -5.89 -7.41
CA ILE A 245 -11.21 -6.42 -8.77
C ILE A 245 -10.26 -7.59 -8.97
N PHE A 246 -10.81 -8.76 -9.26
CA PHE A 246 -10.03 -9.88 -9.80
C PHE A 246 -9.64 -9.58 -11.24
N LEU A 247 -8.34 -9.61 -11.54
CA LEU A 247 -7.88 -9.36 -12.90
C LEU A 247 -8.21 -10.55 -13.79
N LYS A 248 -8.58 -10.27 -15.05
CA LYS A 248 -8.82 -11.30 -16.07
C LYS A 248 -7.56 -12.10 -16.41
N ARG A 249 -6.39 -11.47 -16.25
CA ARG A 249 -5.07 -12.06 -16.46
C ARG A 249 -4.17 -11.68 -15.30
N ASN A 250 -3.34 -12.63 -14.88
CA ASN A 250 -2.32 -12.35 -13.88
C ASN A 250 -1.28 -11.41 -14.46
N ILE A 251 -0.80 -10.48 -13.64
CA ILE A 251 0.33 -9.61 -14.00
C ILE A 251 1.60 -10.13 -13.33
N PHE A 252 2.74 -9.85 -13.94
CA PHE A 252 4.05 -10.14 -13.39
C PHE A 252 4.25 -9.44 -12.03
N ILE A 253 4.97 -10.10 -11.11
CA ILE A 253 5.40 -9.47 -9.86
C ILE A 253 6.79 -8.87 -10.09
N PRO A 254 6.95 -7.54 -10.08
CA PRO A 254 8.26 -6.92 -10.24
C PRO A 254 9.19 -7.32 -9.09
N SER A 255 10.50 -7.37 -9.33
CA SER A 255 11.48 -7.77 -8.31
C SER A 255 11.41 -6.91 -7.06
N CYS A 256 11.13 -5.61 -7.20
CA CYS A 256 10.93 -4.68 -6.07
C CYS A 256 9.72 -5.03 -5.19
N ALA A 257 8.74 -5.77 -5.70
CA ALA A 257 7.62 -6.27 -4.91
C ALA A 257 7.92 -7.62 -4.24
N LEU A 258 9.06 -8.25 -4.53
CA LEU A 258 9.48 -9.52 -3.92
C LEU A 258 10.57 -9.37 -2.85
N GLN A 259 11.12 -8.17 -2.70
CA GLN A 259 12.30 -7.90 -1.90
C GLN A 259 12.04 -6.79 -0.88
N GLU A 260 13.02 -6.56 -0.02
CA GLU A 260 13.06 -5.38 0.82
C GLU A 260 13.22 -4.10 -0.03
N PRO A 261 12.84 -2.92 0.50
CA PRO A 261 12.16 -2.70 1.79
C PRO A 261 10.66 -3.01 1.77
N SER A 262 10.11 -3.31 2.95
CA SER A 262 8.65 -3.25 3.13
C SER A 262 8.17 -1.80 3.16
N ALA A 263 6.90 -1.57 2.82
CA ALA A 263 6.28 -0.25 2.78
C ALA A 263 6.51 0.55 4.07
N ASN A 264 6.27 -0.06 5.23
CA ASN A 264 6.50 0.59 6.52
C ASN A 264 7.96 0.99 6.79
N ASN A 265 8.92 0.28 6.18
CA ASN A 265 10.34 0.61 6.29
C ASN A 265 10.81 1.57 5.21
N ALA A 266 10.14 1.63 4.06
CA ALA A 266 10.48 2.47 2.91
C ALA A 266 9.96 3.90 3.06
N GLN A 267 8.76 4.07 3.64
CA GLN A 267 8.07 5.36 3.71
C GLN A 267 8.76 6.37 4.61
N LEU A 268 8.56 7.65 4.28
CA LEU A 268 8.95 8.79 5.09
C LEU A 268 7.80 9.80 5.18
N LEU A 269 7.81 10.64 6.21
CA LEU A 269 6.86 11.74 6.40
C LEU A 269 7.58 13.06 6.20
N ILE A 270 7.09 13.89 5.29
CA ILE A 270 7.62 15.22 5.02
C ILE A 270 6.57 16.26 5.38
N TRP A 271 7.00 17.32 6.04
CA TRP A 271 6.28 18.57 6.17
C TRP A 271 6.71 19.53 5.05
N ARG A 272 5.75 20.04 4.27
CA ARG A 272 5.97 21.04 3.22
C ARG A 272 5.25 22.31 3.62
N PRO A 273 5.95 23.29 4.24
CA PRO A 273 5.34 24.56 4.58
C PRO A 273 5.05 25.36 3.30
N THR A 274 4.08 26.27 3.38
CA THR A 274 3.82 27.26 2.33
C THR A 274 4.99 28.22 2.15
N LYS A 275 5.78 28.44 3.22
CA LYS A 275 6.99 29.28 3.23
C LYS A 275 8.15 28.53 3.86
N GLY A 276 9.31 28.56 3.21
CA GLY A 276 10.52 27.87 3.65
C GLY A 276 10.66 26.47 3.05
N ASP A 277 11.68 25.75 3.48
CA ASP A 277 12.06 24.47 2.89
C ASP A 277 11.27 23.29 3.47
N PRO A 278 11.06 22.22 2.69
CA PRO A 278 10.52 20.96 3.21
C PRO A 278 11.35 20.38 4.35
N ILE A 279 10.68 19.80 5.36
CA ILE A 279 11.30 19.20 6.54
C ILE A 279 10.93 17.73 6.62
N VAL A 280 11.93 16.86 6.77
CA VAL A 280 11.70 15.43 7.03
C VAL A 280 11.32 15.25 8.50
N VAL A 281 10.07 14.88 8.75
CA VAL A 281 9.50 14.68 10.10
C VAL A 281 9.79 13.27 10.59
N VAL A 282 9.58 12.29 9.74
CA VAL A 282 9.88 10.87 10.01
C VAL A 282 10.71 10.36 8.87
N ASN A 283 11.92 9.88 9.18
CA ASN A 283 12.80 9.31 8.19
C ASN A 283 12.42 7.84 7.89
N SER A 284 12.77 7.39 6.69
CA SER A 284 12.68 5.99 6.30
C SER A 284 13.60 5.15 7.19
N LYS A 285 13.18 3.94 7.53
CA LYS A 285 14.03 2.98 8.24
C LYS A 285 15.04 2.31 7.31
N HIS A 286 14.81 2.39 5.99
CA HIS A 286 15.65 1.79 4.97
C HIS A 286 16.28 2.87 4.08
N HIS A 287 17.58 3.09 4.25
CA HIS A 287 18.35 4.11 3.53
C HIS A 287 19.02 3.56 2.27
N ASP A 288 18.20 3.17 1.30
CA ASP A 288 18.68 2.81 -0.03
C ASP A 288 19.15 4.05 -0.83
N THR A 289 19.64 3.79 -2.05
CA THR A 289 20.09 4.83 -2.97
C THR A 289 18.98 5.83 -3.31
N SER A 290 17.74 5.37 -3.51
CA SER A 290 16.61 6.24 -3.82
C SER A 290 16.29 7.17 -2.68
N THR A 291 16.22 6.68 -1.44
CA THR A 291 16.03 7.49 -0.24
C THR A 291 17.13 8.54 -0.10
N LYS A 292 18.41 8.17 -0.26
CA LYS A 292 19.54 9.12 -0.18
C LYS A 292 19.45 10.20 -1.26
N LYS A 293 19.20 9.80 -2.50
CA LYS A 293 19.02 10.73 -3.64
C LYS A 293 17.84 11.66 -3.40
N TYR A 294 16.73 11.14 -2.89
CA TYR A 294 15.55 11.93 -2.59
C TYR A 294 15.80 12.98 -1.50
N LEU A 295 16.43 12.58 -0.40
CA LEU A 295 16.81 13.51 0.68
C LEU A 295 17.81 14.57 0.19
N HIS A 296 18.76 14.20 -0.68
CA HIS A 296 19.68 15.15 -1.28
C HIS A 296 18.96 16.18 -2.17
N LEU A 297 17.97 15.74 -2.97
CA LEU A 297 17.16 16.64 -3.80
C LEU A 297 16.29 17.57 -2.95
N LEU A 298 15.74 17.11 -1.82
CA LEU A 298 14.98 17.96 -0.91
C LEU A 298 15.85 19.07 -0.30
N ASN A 299 17.10 18.77 0.03
CA ASN A 299 18.02 19.73 0.65
C ASN A 299 18.67 20.71 -0.36
N ASN A 300 18.69 20.38 -1.65
CA ASN A 300 19.41 21.15 -2.67
C ASN A 300 18.51 21.86 -3.69
N ASN A 301 17.19 21.88 -3.48
CA ASN A 301 16.29 22.76 -4.23
C ASN A 301 16.25 24.19 -3.62
N ILE A 302 17.39 24.65 -3.09
CA ILE A 302 17.66 26.04 -2.65
C ILE A 302 18.28 26.81 -3.82
#